data_AF-A0A561UZJ4-F1
#
_entry.id   AF-A0A561UZJ4-F1
#
_cell.length_a   1.000
_cell.length_b   1.000
_cell.length_c   1.000
_cell.angle_alpha   90.00
_cell.angle_beta   90.00
_cell.angle_gamma   90.00
#
_symmetry.space_group_name_H-M   'P 1'
#
loop_
_entity.id
_entity.type
_entity.pdbx_description
1 polymer ?
#
loop_
_entity_poly.entity_id
_entity_poly.type
_entity_poly.pdbx_seq_one_letter_code
_entity_poly.pdbx_strand_id
1 'polypeptide(L)'
;MRRHMGAGVGAEELGALVMPMITGLTNAVGSEFSSAAVAEVRRLVRERLGAAEEGRAALDQLDGDPAAAGADDQVLAQLTAALAADPGFARQVQEALRLTAVQSAGDINTISIGGAVKKSTITIGPVTLNRTPGNQVALAALVLAVVALLVFGMYGVIHTLGPDDDAKAATPSSGSNGSRTGSGAEPSQGDEGATGGDKTAAIKDVEHFKAIFPEPTSLPDDWSFAPGSDSSSEGLGVDNSPCAEGEEGCRGQIHHGRARFGDSTGEAQAEFRVYAYDSVGTAEAGYRAVAGIALHLDGTTTMPITPVADQSTGFTAQDDSAGHTVLTEGAVIRVGTIVARVAYGGSSQQPDTQVLNALLTMLTERAGQAQSGRTPTATTQL
;
A
#
# COMPACT_ATOMS: atom_id res chain seq x y z
N MET A 1 23.92 32.14 18.77
CA MET A 1 24.38 30.73 18.89
C MET A 1 23.51 30.02 19.94
N ARG A 2 22.40 29.41 19.52
CA ARG A 2 21.58 28.50 20.34
C ARG A 2 21.86 27.08 19.85
N ARG A 3 22.41 26.22 20.70
CA ARG A 3 22.52 24.77 20.44
C ARG A 3 21.16 24.15 20.69
N HIS A 4 20.58 23.50 19.68
CA HIS A 4 19.48 22.57 19.87
C HIS A 4 20.03 21.29 20.53
N MET A 5 19.55 20.97 21.73
CA MET A 5 19.65 19.63 22.30
C MET A 5 18.59 18.76 21.62
N GLY A 6 19.02 17.74 20.88
CA GLY A 6 18.15 16.71 20.35
C GLY A 6 17.67 15.81 21.48
N ALA A 7 16.35 15.61 21.57
CA ALA A 7 15.77 14.58 22.42
C ALA A 7 16.16 13.22 21.84
N GLY A 8 16.89 12.42 22.62
CA GLY A 8 17.20 11.05 22.26
C GLY A 8 15.94 10.18 22.37
N VAL A 9 15.70 9.37 21.35
CA VAL A 9 14.69 8.30 21.35
C VAL A 9 14.99 7.37 22.53
N GLY A 10 14.03 7.20 23.44
CA GLY A 10 14.19 6.41 24.66
C GLY A 10 14.21 4.91 24.38
N ALA A 11 14.93 4.14 25.21
CA ALA A 11 15.03 2.68 25.09
C ALA A 11 13.66 1.95 25.12
N GLU A 12 12.64 2.57 25.72
CA GLU A 12 11.28 2.03 25.78
C GLU A 12 10.54 2.08 24.43
N GLU A 13 10.83 3.09 23.60
CA GLU A 13 10.23 3.24 22.26
C GLU A 13 10.83 2.24 21.26
N LEU A 14 12.11 1.91 21.43
CA LEU A 14 12.79 0.84 20.70
C LEU A 14 12.25 -0.55 21.06
N GLY A 15 11.92 -0.78 22.34
CA GLY A 15 11.33 -2.05 22.78
C GLY A 15 9.99 -2.35 22.09
N ALA A 16 9.15 -1.33 21.89
CA ALA A 16 7.86 -1.48 21.20
C ALA A 16 8.00 -1.78 19.70
N LEU A 17 9.07 -1.30 19.05
CA LEU A 17 9.33 -1.51 17.62
C LEU A 17 9.99 -2.88 17.34
N VAL A 18 10.76 -3.41 18.29
CA VAL A 18 11.57 -4.63 18.13
C VAL A 18 10.75 -5.91 18.33
N MET A 19 9.75 -5.90 19.21
CA MET A 19 8.94 -7.09 19.54
C MET A 19 8.17 -7.70 18.35
N PRO A 20 7.51 -6.92 17.47
CA PRO A 20 6.81 -7.47 16.31
C PRO A 20 7.74 -8.17 15.30
N MET A 21 8.98 -7.69 15.15
CA MET A 21 9.94 -8.27 14.21
C MET A 21 10.51 -9.62 14.69
N ILE A 22 10.71 -9.77 16.01
CA ILE A 22 11.28 -10.99 16.58
C ILE A 22 10.27 -12.13 16.56
N THR A 23 8.98 -11.84 16.78
CA THR A 23 7.90 -12.81 16.55
C THR A 23 7.82 -13.27 15.07
N GLY A 24 8.28 -12.45 14.12
CA GLY A 24 8.42 -12.84 12.71
C GLY A 24 9.60 -13.77 12.42
N LEU A 25 10.72 -13.60 13.13
CA LEU A 25 11.96 -14.37 12.93
C LEU A 25 11.88 -15.80 13.47
N THR A 26 11.12 -16.04 14.55
CA THR A 26 11.07 -17.36 15.21
C THR A 26 10.12 -18.34 14.52
N ASN A 27 9.17 -17.85 13.70
CA ASN A 27 8.24 -18.68 12.94
C ASN A 27 8.72 -19.01 11.51
N ALA A 28 9.92 -18.55 11.12
CA ALA A 28 10.49 -18.72 9.79
C ALA A 28 11.38 -19.97 9.68
N VAL A 29 10.79 -21.16 9.83
CA VAL A 29 11.41 -22.41 9.40
C VAL A 29 10.57 -22.96 8.25
N GLY A 30 10.83 -22.50 7.02
CA GLY A 30 10.23 -23.10 5.82
C GLY A 30 10.03 -22.24 4.57
N SER A 31 10.30 -20.93 4.58
CA SER A 31 10.09 -20.09 3.38
C SER A 31 11.27 -19.15 3.12
N GLU A 32 11.61 -19.03 1.84
CA GLU A 32 12.79 -18.39 1.24
C GLU A 32 12.84 -16.86 1.44
N PHE A 33 12.97 -16.39 2.68
CA PHE A 33 13.37 -15.00 2.96
C PHE A 33 14.90 -14.91 3.02
N SER A 34 15.55 -14.99 1.86
CA SER A 34 16.99 -14.75 1.71
C SER A 34 17.29 -13.30 1.35
N SER A 35 16.56 -12.33 1.91
CA SER A 35 16.92 -10.93 1.67
C SER A 35 18.27 -10.64 2.33
N ALA A 36 19.19 -10.07 1.56
CA ALA A 36 20.54 -9.74 2.02
C ALA A 36 20.53 -8.89 3.30
N ALA A 37 19.47 -8.09 3.51
CA ALA A 37 19.32 -7.24 4.68
C ALA A 37 18.93 -8.02 5.95
N VAL A 38 18.07 -9.04 5.88
CA VAL A 38 17.77 -9.90 7.04
C VAL A 38 19.01 -10.73 7.42
N ALA A 39 19.76 -11.19 6.42
CA ALA A 39 21.04 -11.85 6.64
C ALA A 39 22.05 -10.91 7.34
N GLU A 40 22.09 -9.64 6.96
CA GLU A 40 22.97 -8.63 7.55
C GLU A 40 22.57 -8.26 8.99
N VAL A 41 21.28 -8.04 9.27
CA VAL A 41 20.80 -7.82 10.64
C VAL A 41 21.10 -9.02 11.52
N ARG A 42 20.86 -10.24 11.02
CA ARG A 42 21.19 -11.48 11.74
C ARG A 42 22.69 -11.61 11.99
N ARG A 43 23.52 -11.23 11.03
CA ARG A 43 24.99 -11.21 11.15
C ARG A 43 25.43 -10.24 12.24
N LEU A 44 24.93 -8.99 12.21
CA LEU A 44 25.22 -7.96 13.20
C LEU A 44 24.79 -8.36 14.62
N VAL A 45 23.59 -8.92 14.77
CA VAL A 45 23.08 -9.40 16.07
C VAL A 45 23.91 -10.57 16.58
N ARG A 46 24.24 -11.55 15.73
CA ARG A 46 25.05 -12.71 16.13
C ARG A 46 26.49 -12.33 16.47
N GLU A 47 27.10 -11.44 15.71
CA GLU A 47 28.44 -10.91 15.99
C GLU A 47 28.46 -10.19 17.35
N ARG A 48 27.45 -9.36 17.63
CA ARG A 48 27.38 -8.59 18.86
C ARG A 48 27.07 -9.44 20.09
N LEU A 49 26.06 -10.30 20.01
CA LEU A 49 25.70 -11.21 21.11
C LEU A 49 26.77 -12.28 21.34
N GLY A 50 27.42 -12.76 20.28
CA GLY A 50 28.51 -13.74 20.39
C GLY A 50 29.79 -13.20 21.03
N ALA A 51 29.94 -11.87 21.12
CA ALA A 51 31.05 -11.23 21.83
C ALA A 51 30.86 -11.25 23.36
N ALA A 52 29.63 -11.33 23.85
CA ALA A 52 29.30 -11.48 25.28
C ALA A 52 29.18 -12.97 25.65
N GLU A 53 29.57 -13.33 26.87
CA GLU A 53 29.49 -14.73 27.34
C GLU A 53 28.02 -15.17 27.51
N GLU A 54 27.20 -14.29 28.06
CA GLU A 54 25.76 -14.50 28.26
C GLU A 54 24.99 -14.51 26.93
N GLY A 55 25.39 -13.66 25.97
CA GLY A 55 24.81 -13.64 24.63
C GLY A 55 25.16 -14.90 23.83
N ARG A 56 26.37 -15.43 23.97
CA ARG A 56 26.78 -16.69 23.35
C ARG A 56 26.01 -17.88 23.92
N ALA A 57 25.83 -17.94 25.24
CA ALA A 57 25.02 -18.98 25.88
C ALA A 57 23.55 -18.96 25.42
N ALA A 58 22.96 -17.76 25.28
CA ALA A 58 21.60 -17.61 24.77
C ALA A 58 21.48 -18.02 23.29
N LEU A 59 22.46 -17.67 22.46
CA LEU A 59 22.52 -18.10 21.06
C LEU A 59 22.72 -19.61 20.91
N ASP A 60 23.63 -20.20 21.70
CA ASP A 60 23.89 -21.64 21.70
C ASP A 60 22.65 -22.43 22.15
N GLN A 61 21.89 -21.89 23.12
CA GLN A 61 20.61 -22.46 23.53
C GLN A 61 19.56 -22.41 22.42
N LEU A 62 19.44 -21.26 21.72
CA LEU A 62 18.50 -21.10 20.60
C LEU A 62 18.86 -21.99 19.40
N ASP A 63 20.15 -22.09 19.05
CA ASP A 63 20.63 -22.92 17.94
C ASP A 63 20.57 -24.44 18.30
N GLY A 64 20.69 -24.80 19.59
CA GLY A 64 20.64 -26.18 20.07
C GLY A 64 19.22 -26.75 20.27
N ASP A 65 18.28 -25.94 20.75
CA ASP A 65 16.86 -26.31 20.90
C ASP A 65 15.96 -25.08 20.72
N PRO A 66 15.58 -24.74 19.47
CA PRO A 66 14.75 -23.57 19.20
C PRO A 66 13.33 -23.67 19.77
N ALA A 67 12.88 -24.87 20.18
CA ALA A 67 11.57 -25.09 20.78
C ALA A 67 11.60 -25.00 22.33
N ALA A 68 12.78 -24.80 22.93
CA ALA A 68 12.92 -24.67 24.37
C ALA A 68 12.17 -23.43 24.87
N ALA A 69 11.28 -23.64 25.84
CA ALA A 69 10.51 -22.56 26.44
C ALA A 69 11.44 -21.47 27.02
N GLY A 70 11.32 -20.25 26.50
CA GLY A 70 12.09 -19.09 26.94
C GLY A 70 13.44 -18.85 26.24
N ALA A 71 13.80 -19.64 25.21
CA ALA A 71 15.00 -19.35 24.40
C ALA A 71 14.92 -17.97 23.72
N ASP A 72 13.75 -17.63 23.19
CA ASP A 72 13.48 -16.32 22.57
C ASP A 72 13.60 -15.17 23.58
N ASP A 73 13.02 -15.34 24.77
CA ASP A 73 13.02 -14.33 25.84
C ASP A 73 14.45 -14.00 26.30
N GLN A 74 15.33 -15.00 26.34
CA GLN A 74 16.73 -14.78 26.71
C GLN A 74 17.49 -14.01 25.64
N VAL A 75 17.33 -14.37 24.36
CA VAL A 75 17.96 -13.62 23.25
C VAL A 75 17.43 -12.18 23.19
N LEU A 76 16.13 -11.99 23.42
CA LEU A 76 15.49 -10.67 23.52
C LEU A 76 16.06 -9.81 24.66
N ALA A 77 16.18 -10.39 25.85
CA ALA A 77 16.74 -9.69 27.00
C ALA A 77 18.19 -9.26 26.74
N GLN A 78 19.00 -10.14 26.13
CA GLN A 78 20.39 -9.83 25.78
C GLN A 78 20.51 -8.79 24.67
N LEU A 79 19.66 -8.87 23.63
CA LEU A 79 19.63 -7.86 22.56
C LEU A 79 19.25 -6.49 23.10
N THR A 80 18.25 -6.43 23.99
CA THR A 80 17.82 -5.19 24.65
C THR A 80 18.94 -4.58 25.50
N ALA A 81 19.62 -5.41 26.30
CA ALA A 81 20.77 -4.98 27.07
C ALA A 81 21.92 -4.47 26.19
N ALA A 82 22.19 -5.14 25.06
CA ALA A 82 23.24 -4.75 24.11
C ALA A 82 22.92 -3.41 23.41
N LEU A 83 21.66 -3.18 23.03
CA LEU A 83 21.21 -1.92 22.43
C LEU A 83 21.25 -0.76 23.43
N ALA A 84 20.90 -1.01 24.70
CA ALA A 84 20.96 -0.02 25.76
C ALA A 84 22.42 0.36 26.12
N ALA A 85 23.33 -0.62 26.11
CA ALA A 85 24.74 -0.40 26.42
C ALA A 85 25.52 0.29 25.28
N ASP A 86 25.07 0.16 24.02
CA ASP A 86 25.78 0.70 22.85
C ASP A 86 24.85 1.43 21.86
N PRO A 87 24.75 2.77 21.96
CA PRO A 87 24.00 3.59 21.01
C PRO A 87 24.55 3.57 19.57
N GLY A 88 25.80 3.16 19.36
CA GLY A 88 26.39 2.95 18.04
C GLY A 88 25.79 1.71 17.37
N PHE A 89 25.68 0.62 18.12
CA PHE A 89 25.04 -0.61 17.66
C PHE A 89 23.56 -0.40 17.31
N ALA A 90 22.82 0.36 18.13
CA ALA A 90 21.44 0.71 17.83
C ALA A 90 21.28 1.45 16.49
N ARG A 91 22.21 2.37 16.18
CA ARG A 91 22.21 3.07 14.87
C ARG A 91 22.51 2.14 13.71
N GLN A 92 23.44 1.19 13.86
CA GLN A 92 23.77 0.21 12.81
C GLN A 92 22.59 -0.71 12.51
N VAL A 93 21.89 -1.20 13.55
CA VAL A 93 20.66 -2.00 13.39
C VAL A 93 19.58 -1.17 12.70
N GLN A 94 19.40 0.10 13.09
CA GLN A 94 18.43 0.99 12.45
C GLN A 94 18.77 1.31 10.99
N GLU A 95 20.04 1.47 10.64
CA GLU A 95 20.50 1.73 9.28
C GLU A 95 20.30 0.51 8.37
N ALA A 96 20.65 -0.69 8.87
CA ALA A 96 20.35 -1.95 8.20
C ALA A 96 18.84 -2.14 7.99
N LEU A 97 18.02 -1.79 8.98
CA LEU A 97 16.56 -1.84 8.88
C LEU A 97 15.98 -0.78 7.94
N ARG A 98 16.59 0.40 7.83
CA ARG A 98 16.15 1.45 6.89
C ARG A 98 16.36 1.03 5.45
N LEU A 99 17.48 0.36 5.16
CA LEU A 99 17.72 -0.26 3.85
C LEU A 99 16.63 -1.30 3.53
N THR A 100 16.14 -2.04 4.54
CA THR A 100 14.99 -2.94 4.39
C THR A 100 13.66 -2.21 4.24
N ALA A 101 13.40 -1.15 5.00
CA ALA A 101 12.11 -0.43 4.97
C ALA A 101 11.84 0.24 3.62
N VAL A 102 12.89 0.66 2.91
CA VAL A 102 12.79 1.14 1.52
C VAL A 102 12.44 0.00 0.55
N GLN A 103 12.77 -1.25 0.87
CA GLN A 103 12.40 -2.44 0.09
C GLN A 103 11.12 -3.15 0.58
N SER A 104 10.68 -2.92 1.81
CA SER A 104 9.55 -3.60 2.48
C SER A 104 8.36 -2.69 2.82
N ALA A 105 8.33 -1.43 2.36
CA ALA A 105 7.14 -0.57 2.45
C ALA A 105 5.94 -1.04 1.60
N GLY A 106 5.90 -2.32 1.23
CA GLY A 106 4.79 -2.93 0.51
C GLY A 106 4.75 -4.43 0.74
N ASP A 107 4.60 -4.88 1.98
CA ASP A 107 4.25 -6.29 2.25
C ASP A 107 3.88 -6.53 3.73
N ILE A 108 2.61 -6.36 4.15
CA ILE A 108 2.00 -7.09 5.29
C ILE A 108 0.47 -7.11 5.10
N ASN A 109 -0.11 -8.21 4.59
CA ASN A 109 -1.35 -8.84 5.08
C ASN A 109 -1.86 -9.97 4.15
N THR A 110 -1.75 -11.23 4.57
CA THR A 110 -2.56 -12.33 4.02
C THR A 110 -3.21 -13.14 5.16
N ILE A 111 -4.52 -13.39 5.04
CA ILE A 111 -5.32 -14.22 5.97
C ILE A 111 -5.97 -15.31 5.13
N SER A 112 -5.73 -16.59 5.44
CA SER A 112 -6.32 -17.72 4.73
C SER A 112 -7.31 -18.47 5.63
N ILE A 113 -8.55 -18.62 5.16
CA ILE A 113 -9.63 -19.35 5.85
C ILE A 113 -9.99 -20.60 5.04
N GLY A 114 -9.47 -21.76 5.47
CA GLY A 114 -9.86 -23.07 4.92
C GLY A 114 -11.01 -23.69 5.71
N GLY A 115 -12.12 -24.00 5.03
CA GLY A 115 -13.28 -24.66 5.62
C GLY A 115 -13.36 -26.15 5.27
N ALA A 116 -13.39 -27.01 6.29
CA ALA A 116 -14.40 -28.07 6.46
C ALA A 116 -14.22 -28.79 7.82
N VAL A 117 -15.36 -29.01 8.50
CA VAL A 117 -15.61 -29.95 9.62
C VAL A 117 -15.05 -29.63 11.04
N LYS A 118 -15.95 -29.09 11.87
CA LYS A 118 -16.07 -29.18 13.35
C LYS A 118 -14.93 -28.77 14.31
N LYS A 119 -13.78 -28.27 13.86
CA LYS A 119 -12.83 -27.51 14.69
C LYS A 119 -12.09 -26.49 13.82
N SER A 120 -12.59 -25.26 13.75
CA SER A 120 -12.00 -24.21 12.92
C SER A 120 -10.72 -23.66 13.58
N THR A 121 -9.60 -23.83 12.87
CA THR A 121 -8.32 -23.16 13.15
C THR A 121 -8.30 -21.87 12.33
N ILE A 122 -8.02 -20.75 12.98
CA ILE A 122 -7.83 -19.45 12.31
C ILE A 122 -6.32 -19.27 12.16
N THR A 123 -5.85 -19.23 10.92
CA THR A 123 -4.45 -19.04 10.58
C THR A 123 -4.27 -17.59 10.11
N ILE A 124 -3.54 -16.79 10.87
CA ILE A 124 -3.20 -15.41 10.54
C ILE A 124 -1.69 -15.41 10.28
N GLY A 125 -1.30 -15.38 9.01
CA GLY A 125 0.11 -15.56 8.64
C GLY A 125 0.72 -16.90 9.14
N PRO A 126 2.04 -16.97 9.37
CA PRO A 126 2.74 -18.22 9.67
C PRO A 126 2.45 -18.80 11.07
N VAL A 127 1.51 -18.22 11.84
CA VAL A 127 1.19 -18.67 13.19
C VAL A 127 -0.17 -19.34 13.21
N THR A 128 -0.17 -20.66 13.47
CA THR A 128 -1.39 -21.40 13.78
C THR A 128 -1.69 -21.32 15.27
N LEU A 129 -2.56 -20.39 15.67
CA LEU A 129 -3.00 -20.29 17.07
C LEU A 129 -4.02 -21.40 17.36
N ASN A 130 -3.54 -22.51 17.90
CA ASN A 130 -4.42 -23.53 18.46
C ASN A 130 -5.17 -22.91 19.66
N ARG A 131 -6.49 -23.06 19.70
CA ARG A 131 -7.36 -22.49 20.74
C ARG A 131 -7.21 -23.26 22.05
N THR A 132 -6.07 -23.14 22.72
CA THR A 132 -5.84 -23.65 24.06
C THR A 132 -6.31 -22.62 25.09
N PRO A 133 -6.94 -23.04 26.20
CA PRO A 133 -7.46 -22.12 27.22
C PRO A 133 -6.37 -21.24 27.86
N GLY A 134 -5.09 -21.64 27.79
CA GLY A 134 -3.96 -20.81 28.22
C GLY A 134 -3.70 -19.58 27.33
N ASN A 135 -3.91 -19.71 26.01
CA ASN A 135 -3.62 -18.62 25.07
C ASN A 135 -4.63 -17.46 25.18
N GLN A 136 -5.86 -17.75 25.62
CA GLN A 136 -6.86 -16.70 25.84
C GLN A 136 -6.55 -15.83 27.05
N VAL A 137 -5.91 -16.39 28.08
CA VAL A 137 -5.48 -15.63 29.26
C VAL A 137 -4.29 -14.73 28.92
N ALA A 138 -3.34 -15.22 28.12
CA ALA A 138 -2.19 -14.44 27.65
C ALA A 138 -2.63 -13.26 26.74
N LEU A 139 -3.56 -13.52 25.81
CA LEU A 139 -4.07 -12.47 24.92
C LEU A 139 -4.87 -11.40 25.69
N ALA A 140 -5.68 -11.82 26.67
CA ALA A 140 -6.42 -10.90 27.53
C ALA A 140 -5.48 -10.03 28.36
N ALA A 141 -4.39 -10.60 28.91
CA ALA A 141 -3.38 -9.84 29.65
C ALA A 141 -2.65 -8.82 28.76
N LEU A 142 -2.32 -9.18 27.52
CA LEU A 142 -1.65 -8.30 26.56
C LEU A 142 -2.56 -7.13 26.14
N VAL A 143 -3.84 -7.40 25.84
CA VAL A 143 -4.82 -6.34 25.56
C VAL A 143 -4.97 -5.40 26.76
N LEU A 144 -5.00 -5.93 27.98
CA LEU A 144 -5.11 -5.13 29.21
C LEU A 144 -3.87 -4.25 29.43
N ALA A 145 -2.68 -4.75 29.10
CA ALA A 145 -1.43 -3.99 29.16
C ALA A 145 -1.38 -2.85 28.12
N VAL A 146 -1.83 -3.10 26.88
CA VAL A 146 -1.93 -2.08 25.83
C VAL A 146 -2.95 -1.00 26.21
N VAL A 147 -4.10 -1.39 26.75
CA VAL A 147 -5.11 -0.43 27.24
C VAL A 147 -4.57 0.40 28.40
N ALA A 148 -3.84 -0.21 29.35
CA ALA A 148 -3.20 0.52 30.44
C ALA A 148 -2.18 1.54 29.92
N LEU A 149 -1.36 1.18 28.94
CA LEU A 149 -0.40 2.10 28.30
C LEU A 149 -1.09 3.26 27.58
N LEU A 150 -2.21 3.02 26.89
CA LEU A 150 -2.99 4.08 26.24
C LEU A 150 -3.61 5.04 27.27
N VAL A 151 -4.15 4.51 28.36
CA VAL A 151 -4.72 5.33 29.45
C VAL A 151 -3.63 6.18 30.12
N PHE A 152 -2.46 5.60 30.42
CA PHE A 152 -1.34 6.34 30.99
C PHE A 152 -0.74 7.37 30.02
N GLY A 153 -0.63 7.03 28.73
CA GLY A 153 -0.15 7.94 27.69
C GLY A 153 -1.06 9.14 27.48
N MET A 154 -2.37 8.93 27.45
CA MET A 154 -3.34 10.03 27.34
C MET A 154 -3.39 10.88 28.61
N TYR A 155 -3.26 10.29 29.81
CA TYR A 155 -3.28 11.02 31.07
C TYR A 155 -2.04 11.92 31.27
N GLY A 156 -0.91 11.61 30.61
CA GLY A 156 0.31 12.43 30.68
C GLY A 156 0.27 13.73 29.87
N VAL A 157 -0.51 13.80 28.79
CA VAL A 157 -0.54 14.98 27.90
C VAL A 157 -1.44 16.10 28.45
N ILE A 158 -2.48 15.75 29.20
CA ILE A 158 -3.49 16.71 29.69
C ILE A 158 -3.09 17.48 30.97
N HIS A 159 -1.91 17.22 31.55
CA HIS A 159 -1.45 17.90 32.77
C HIS A 159 -0.31 18.91 32.55
N THR A 160 0.00 19.25 31.29
CA THR A 160 1.09 20.22 30.97
C THR A 160 0.62 21.51 30.30
N LEU A 161 -0.68 21.74 30.16
CA LEU A 161 -1.22 23.01 29.66
C LEU A 161 -2.16 23.62 30.70
N GLY A 162 -1.60 24.56 31.47
CA GLY A 162 -2.37 25.43 32.34
C GLY A 162 -3.25 26.39 31.52
N PRO A 163 -4.46 26.71 31.98
CA PRO A 163 -5.36 27.65 31.33
C PRO A 163 -5.01 29.09 31.73
N ASP A 164 -4.81 29.94 30.73
CA ASP A 164 -4.92 31.40 30.89
C ASP A 164 -6.15 31.87 30.11
N ASP A 165 -6.96 32.65 30.82
CA ASP A 165 -8.25 33.22 30.45
C ASP A 165 -8.15 34.44 29.50
N ASP A 166 -9.32 34.76 28.94
CA ASP A 166 -9.85 36.09 28.60
C ASP A 166 -9.79 36.66 27.15
N ALA A 167 -11.01 36.68 26.59
CA ALA A 167 -11.74 37.83 26.03
C ALA A 167 -11.38 38.36 24.63
N LYS A 168 -12.34 38.31 23.68
CA LYS A 168 -13.38 39.35 23.49
C LYS A 168 -14.27 39.08 22.26
N ALA A 169 -15.52 39.51 22.39
CA ALA A 169 -16.61 39.44 21.43
C ALA A 169 -16.47 40.36 20.20
N ALA A 170 -17.06 39.95 19.06
CA ALA A 170 -17.79 40.83 18.13
C ALA A 170 -18.65 40.02 17.12
N THR A 171 -19.97 40.18 17.20
CA THR A 171 -20.98 40.00 16.13
C THR A 171 -21.30 41.39 15.53
N PRO A 172 -22.18 41.58 14.52
CA PRO A 172 -22.48 40.84 13.27
C PRO A 172 -22.60 41.79 12.02
N SER A 173 -22.71 41.25 10.79
CA SER A 173 -23.40 41.88 9.62
C SER A 173 -23.61 40.80 8.56
N SER A 174 -24.79 40.45 8.02
CA SER A 174 -25.93 41.18 7.43
C SER A 174 -25.68 41.67 5.99
N GLY A 175 -26.34 41.02 5.01
CA GLY A 175 -26.40 41.36 3.58
C GLY A 175 -26.79 40.10 2.77
N SER A 176 -28.06 39.81 2.51
CA SER A 176 -29.06 40.43 1.61
C SER A 176 -28.86 40.16 0.10
N ASN A 177 -29.86 39.45 -0.45
CA ASN A 177 -30.45 39.52 -1.79
C ASN A 177 -29.73 39.03 -3.05
N GLY A 178 -30.44 38.19 -3.81
CA GLY A 178 -30.11 37.86 -5.20
C GLY A 178 -31.06 36.88 -5.90
N SER A 179 -32.38 37.10 -5.80
CA SER A 179 -33.42 36.41 -6.58
C SER A 179 -33.24 36.64 -8.09
N ARG A 180 -33.18 35.58 -8.90
CA ARG A 180 -33.54 35.61 -10.34
C ARG A 180 -34.23 34.32 -10.75
N THR A 181 -35.54 34.43 -10.84
CA THR A 181 -36.47 33.62 -11.60
C THR A 181 -36.25 33.84 -13.11
N GLY A 182 -36.15 32.76 -13.87
CA GLY A 182 -36.07 32.76 -15.33
C GLY A 182 -36.74 31.51 -15.87
N SER A 183 -38.05 31.60 -16.07
CA SER A 183 -38.94 30.59 -16.62
C SER A 183 -39.13 30.86 -18.12
N GLY A 184 -39.01 29.84 -18.98
CA GLY A 184 -39.50 29.92 -20.35
C GLY A 184 -39.01 28.83 -21.31
N ALA A 185 -39.97 28.08 -21.87
CA ALA A 185 -39.94 27.20 -23.06
C ALA A 185 -39.27 25.81 -22.90
N GLU A 186 -39.80 24.69 -23.38
CA GLU A 186 -41.07 24.23 -23.98
C GLU A 186 -40.90 22.69 -24.11
N PRO A 187 -41.92 21.84 -23.87
CA PRO A 187 -41.74 20.39 -23.87
C PRO A 187 -41.90 19.81 -25.27
N SER A 188 -40.79 19.49 -25.93
CA SER A 188 -40.83 18.72 -27.18
C SER A 188 -40.89 17.23 -26.87
N GLN A 189 -42.11 16.68 -26.92
CA GLN A 189 -42.39 15.26 -27.06
C GLN A 189 -42.00 14.79 -28.47
N GLY A 190 -41.28 13.67 -28.54
CA GLY A 190 -41.14 12.88 -29.76
C GLY A 190 -39.68 12.65 -30.18
N ASP A 191 -39.07 11.58 -29.66
CA ASP A 191 -38.50 10.53 -30.51
C ASP A 191 -38.13 9.32 -29.65
N GLU A 192 -39.00 8.31 -29.60
CA GLU A 192 -38.65 6.95 -29.18
C GLU A 192 -37.93 6.25 -30.34
N GLY A 193 -36.80 6.83 -30.74
CA GLY A 193 -35.93 6.32 -31.81
C GLY A 193 -34.68 5.71 -31.20
N ALA A 194 -34.69 4.39 -30.98
CA ALA A 194 -33.55 3.49 -30.87
C ALA A 194 -32.16 4.15 -30.60
N THR A 195 -31.98 4.80 -29.44
CA THR A 195 -30.64 5.16 -28.96
C THR A 195 -30.00 3.88 -28.44
N GLY A 196 -29.17 3.25 -29.27
CA GLY A 196 -28.12 2.33 -28.85
C GLY A 196 -27.11 3.07 -27.99
N GLY A 197 -27.56 3.52 -26.81
CA GLY A 197 -26.76 4.27 -25.86
C GLY A 197 -25.72 3.34 -25.30
N ASP A 198 -24.46 3.62 -25.64
CA ASP A 198 -23.29 3.15 -24.91
C ASP A 198 -23.53 3.41 -23.42
N LYS A 199 -23.97 2.37 -22.71
CA LYS A 199 -24.23 2.44 -21.29
C LYS A 199 -22.87 2.47 -20.61
N THR A 200 -22.35 3.67 -20.35
CA THR A 200 -21.28 3.90 -19.38
C THR A 200 -21.82 3.65 -17.98
N ALA A 201 -22.11 2.39 -17.66
CA ALA A 201 -22.68 1.98 -16.38
C ALA A 201 -21.57 1.90 -15.32
N ALA A 202 -21.86 2.44 -14.13
CA ALA A 202 -20.97 2.29 -12.99
C ALA A 202 -20.83 0.80 -12.61
N ILE A 203 -19.58 0.34 -12.46
CA ILE A 203 -19.26 -1.03 -12.10
C ILE A 203 -19.32 -1.16 -10.59
N LYS A 204 -20.48 -1.59 -10.08
CA LYS A 204 -20.72 -1.74 -8.63
C LYS A 204 -20.25 -3.09 -8.09
N ASP A 205 -20.26 -4.12 -8.92
CA ASP A 205 -19.83 -5.46 -8.53
C ASP A 205 -18.29 -5.54 -8.52
N VAL A 206 -17.73 -6.02 -7.41
CA VAL A 206 -16.28 -6.07 -7.20
C VAL A 206 -15.61 -7.13 -8.07
N GLU A 207 -16.27 -8.26 -8.34
CA GLU A 207 -15.73 -9.32 -9.21
C GLU A 207 -15.71 -8.86 -10.66
N HIS A 208 -16.73 -8.12 -11.09
CA HIS A 208 -16.78 -7.49 -12.40
C HIS A 208 -15.71 -6.39 -12.56
N PHE A 209 -15.41 -5.66 -11.48
CA PHE A 209 -14.29 -4.71 -11.43
C PHE A 209 -12.93 -5.40 -11.54
N LYS A 210 -12.72 -6.51 -10.80
CA LYS A 210 -11.49 -7.32 -10.86
C LYS A 210 -11.16 -7.76 -12.28
N ALA A 211 -12.17 -8.15 -13.05
CA ALA A 211 -11.98 -8.65 -14.40
C ALA A 211 -11.39 -7.59 -15.36
N ILE A 212 -11.44 -6.29 -15.02
CA ILE A 212 -10.80 -5.22 -15.82
C ILE A 212 -9.28 -5.40 -15.85
N PHE A 213 -8.67 -5.88 -14.76
CA PHE A 213 -7.22 -6.11 -14.72
C PHE A 213 -6.83 -7.21 -15.72
N PRO A 214 -5.66 -7.09 -16.36
CA PRO A 214 -5.14 -8.16 -17.20
C PRO A 214 -4.82 -9.39 -16.35
N GLU A 215 -4.91 -10.56 -16.97
CA GLU A 215 -4.35 -11.81 -16.45
C GLU A 215 -3.01 -12.07 -17.15
N PRO A 216 -2.12 -12.93 -16.61
CA PRO A 216 -0.86 -13.26 -17.28
C PRO A 216 -1.03 -13.72 -18.73
N THR A 217 -2.11 -14.45 -19.03
CA THR A 217 -2.48 -14.92 -20.38
C THR A 217 -2.91 -13.80 -21.33
N SER A 218 -3.18 -12.59 -20.81
CA SER A 218 -3.54 -11.40 -21.58
C SER A 218 -2.33 -10.50 -21.88
N LEU A 219 -1.15 -10.84 -21.36
CA LEU A 219 0.11 -10.13 -21.50
C LEU A 219 1.08 -10.94 -22.39
N PRO A 220 2.28 -10.43 -22.72
CA PRO A 220 3.28 -11.20 -23.47
C PRO A 220 3.68 -12.48 -22.73
N ASP A 221 4.06 -13.53 -23.47
CA ASP A 221 4.23 -14.90 -22.95
C ASP A 221 5.23 -15.04 -21.79
N ASP A 222 6.20 -14.12 -21.69
CA ASP A 222 7.23 -14.12 -20.65
C ASP A 222 6.88 -13.25 -19.43
N TRP A 223 5.66 -12.69 -19.40
CA TRP A 223 5.18 -11.85 -18.31
C TRP A 223 4.43 -12.68 -17.27
N SER A 224 4.73 -12.39 -16.01
CA SER A 224 4.06 -13.01 -14.87
C SER A 224 3.80 -11.97 -13.79
N PHE A 225 3.08 -12.36 -12.75
CA PHE A 225 2.91 -11.48 -11.58
C PHE A 225 4.27 -11.16 -10.96
N ALA A 226 4.54 -9.89 -10.74
CA ALA A 226 5.81 -9.47 -10.13
C ALA A 226 5.89 -9.99 -8.67
N PRO A 227 7.07 -10.38 -8.17
CA PRO A 227 7.25 -10.73 -6.76
C PRO A 227 6.79 -9.58 -5.84
N GLY A 228 6.09 -9.89 -4.74
CA GLY A 228 5.51 -8.87 -3.86
C GLY A 228 4.38 -8.05 -4.50
N SER A 229 3.91 -8.46 -5.70
CA SER A 229 2.57 -8.11 -6.13
C SER A 229 1.60 -9.01 -5.39
N ASP A 230 0.76 -8.41 -4.55
CA ASP A 230 -0.49 -9.05 -4.20
C ASP A 230 -1.26 -9.20 -5.52
N SER A 231 -1.08 -10.33 -6.21
CA SER A 231 -2.00 -10.78 -7.25
C SER A 231 -3.39 -11.00 -6.68
N SER A 232 -3.52 -10.94 -5.35
CA SER A 232 -4.79 -10.98 -4.70
C SER A 232 -5.47 -9.62 -4.87
N SER A 233 -6.61 -9.69 -5.50
CA SER A 233 -7.71 -8.76 -5.35
C SER A 233 -8.15 -8.52 -3.88
N GLU A 234 -7.33 -8.84 -2.87
CA GLU A 234 -7.57 -8.57 -1.44
C GLU A 234 -7.11 -7.16 -1.06
N GLY A 235 -6.40 -6.44 -1.95
CA GLY A 235 -6.18 -4.99 -1.86
C GLY A 235 -7.33 -4.14 -2.39
N LEU A 236 -8.48 -4.75 -2.74
CA LEU A 236 -9.70 -4.05 -3.14
C LEU A 236 -10.42 -3.48 -1.92
N GLY A 237 -9.80 -2.46 -1.34
CA GLY A 237 -10.38 -1.62 -0.30
C GLY A 237 -10.08 -0.17 -0.62
N VAL A 238 -10.96 0.73 -0.17
CA VAL A 238 -10.75 2.18 -0.25
C VAL A 238 -9.49 2.59 0.54
N ASP A 239 -9.11 1.76 1.52
CA ASP A 239 -8.08 2.02 2.54
C ASP A 239 -6.64 2.16 2.01
N ASN A 240 -6.36 1.68 0.79
CA ASN A 240 -5.07 1.84 0.11
C ASN A 240 -5.16 2.68 -1.18
N SER A 241 -6.28 3.37 -1.37
CA SER A 241 -6.37 4.39 -2.42
C SER A 241 -5.44 5.54 -2.04
N PRO A 242 -4.63 6.09 -2.97
CA PRO A 242 -3.88 7.33 -2.72
C PRO A 242 -4.80 8.51 -2.38
N CYS A 243 -6.10 8.31 -2.59
CA CYS A 243 -7.17 9.13 -2.06
C CYS A 243 -7.26 9.06 -0.53
N ALA A 244 -6.68 10.04 0.16
CA ALA A 244 -7.12 10.33 1.51
C ALA A 244 -8.61 10.73 1.48
N GLU A 245 -9.39 10.27 2.46
CA GLU A 245 -10.80 10.67 2.59
C GLU A 245 -10.93 12.20 2.57
N GLY A 246 -11.77 12.73 1.68
CA GLY A 246 -12.04 14.16 1.56
C GLY A 246 -11.34 14.88 0.39
N GLU A 247 -10.44 14.22 -0.34
CA GLU A 247 -9.89 14.79 -1.58
C GLU A 247 -10.93 14.77 -2.72
N GLU A 248 -10.99 15.86 -3.49
CA GLU A 248 -12.00 16.06 -4.54
C GLU A 248 -11.99 14.96 -5.60
N GLY A 249 -10.81 14.41 -5.92
CA GLY A 249 -10.63 13.32 -6.90
C GLY A 249 -11.19 11.96 -6.47
N CYS A 250 -11.59 11.83 -5.21
CA CYS A 250 -11.94 10.57 -4.58
C CYS A 250 -13.45 10.47 -4.33
N ARG A 251 -14.15 11.60 -4.46
CA ARG A 251 -15.60 11.65 -4.36
C ARG A 251 -16.23 10.76 -5.43
N GLY A 252 -17.09 9.84 -4.99
CA GLY A 252 -17.81 8.93 -5.87
C GLY A 252 -16.99 7.72 -6.33
N GLN A 253 -15.77 7.53 -5.83
CA GLN A 253 -15.02 6.30 -6.04
C GLN A 253 -15.73 5.12 -5.36
N ILE A 254 -15.95 4.03 -6.08
CA ILE A 254 -16.57 2.79 -5.61
C ILE A 254 -15.51 1.72 -5.36
N HIS A 255 -14.59 1.53 -6.31
CA HIS A 255 -13.55 0.50 -6.25
C HIS A 255 -12.18 1.07 -6.59
N HIS A 256 -11.14 0.44 -6.06
CA HIS A 256 -9.74 0.68 -6.38
C HIS A 256 -9.04 -0.67 -6.45
N GLY A 257 -8.12 -0.83 -7.39
CA GLY A 257 -7.24 -1.99 -7.40
C GLY A 257 -5.90 -1.70 -8.03
N ARG A 258 -4.96 -2.60 -7.79
CA ARG A 258 -3.62 -2.58 -8.34
C ARG A 258 -3.24 -3.97 -8.82
N ALA A 259 -2.54 -4.05 -9.95
CA ALA A 259 -1.87 -5.27 -10.39
C ALA A 259 -0.47 -4.90 -10.90
N ARG A 260 0.51 -5.76 -10.64
CA ARG A 260 1.87 -5.60 -11.18
C ARG A 260 2.32 -6.87 -11.87
N PHE A 261 2.99 -6.68 -12.98
CA PHE A 261 3.56 -7.74 -13.80
C PHE A 261 5.00 -7.41 -14.11
N GLY A 262 5.83 -8.44 -14.24
CA GLY A 262 7.20 -8.33 -14.67
C GLY A 262 7.50 -9.38 -15.72
N ASP A 263 8.42 -9.07 -16.62
CA ASP A 263 8.99 -10.04 -17.52
C ASP A 263 9.89 -11.03 -16.75
N SER A 264 10.28 -12.12 -17.42
CA SER A 264 11.13 -13.15 -16.81
C SER A 264 12.53 -12.67 -16.42
N THR A 265 12.98 -11.54 -16.98
CA THR A 265 14.30 -10.95 -16.70
C THR A 265 14.29 -10.01 -15.50
N GLY A 266 13.13 -9.45 -15.17
CA GLY A 266 12.97 -8.40 -14.16
C GLY A 266 13.36 -7.01 -14.67
N GLU A 267 13.75 -6.85 -15.94
CA GLU A 267 14.11 -5.57 -16.54
C GLU A 267 12.89 -4.74 -16.96
N ALA A 268 11.75 -5.39 -17.20
CA ALA A 268 10.52 -4.74 -17.60
C ALA A 268 9.38 -5.09 -16.64
N GLN A 269 8.74 -4.06 -16.09
CA GLN A 269 7.59 -4.20 -15.21
C GLN A 269 6.46 -3.30 -15.72
N ALA A 270 5.21 -3.76 -15.57
CA ALA A 270 4.06 -2.88 -15.67
C ALA A 270 3.22 -2.90 -14.40
N GLU A 271 2.77 -1.73 -14.00
CA GLU A 271 1.85 -1.50 -12.91
C GLU A 271 0.55 -0.89 -13.44
N PHE A 272 -0.55 -1.56 -13.13
CA PHE A 272 -1.90 -1.12 -13.42
C PHE A 272 -2.55 -0.66 -12.12
N ARG A 273 -3.03 0.58 -12.07
CA ARG A 273 -3.95 1.07 -11.03
C ARG A 273 -5.26 1.42 -11.69
N VAL A 274 -6.37 0.88 -11.20
CA VAL A 274 -7.70 1.12 -11.75
C VAL A 274 -8.62 1.64 -10.65
N TYR A 275 -9.45 2.61 -11.00
CA TYR A 275 -10.38 3.30 -10.13
C TYR A 275 -11.76 3.26 -10.80
N ALA A 276 -12.77 2.73 -10.11
CA ALA A 276 -14.14 2.78 -10.57
C ALA A 276 -14.92 3.86 -9.82
N TYR A 277 -15.72 4.63 -10.56
CA TYR A 277 -16.55 5.70 -10.03
C TYR A 277 -18.04 5.43 -10.25
N ASP A 278 -18.88 6.10 -9.47
CA ASP A 278 -20.34 6.02 -9.51
C ASP A 278 -20.97 6.76 -10.70
N SER A 279 -20.22 7.67 -11.33
CA SER A 279 -20.67 8.46 -12.47
C SER A 279 -19.50 8.88 -13.36
N VAL A 280 -19.82 9.32 -14.58
CA VAL A 280 -18.82 9.88 -15.50
C VAL A 280 -18.23 11.19 -14.94
N GLY A 281 -19.05 12.04 -14.32
CA GLY A 281 -18.58 13.32 -13.77
C GLY A 281 -17.60 13.16 -12.60
N THR A 282 -17.83 12.18 -11.72
CA THR A 282 -16.88 11.83 -10.65
C THR A 282 -15.61 11.19 -11.20
N ALA A 283 -15.71 10.37 -12.26
CA ALA A 283 -14.55 9.84 -12.97
C ALA A 283 -13.71 10.92 -13.67
N GLU A 284 -14.32 11.97 -14.22
CA GLU A 284 -13.59 13.12 -14.79
C GLU A 284 -12.79 13.89 -13.74
N ALA A 285 -13.38 14.09 -12.55
CA ALA A 285 -12.68 14.69 -11.41
C ALA A 285 -11.53 13.77 -10.94
N GLY A 286 -11.80 12.47 -10.82
CA GLY A 286 -10.80 11.46 -10.51
C GLY A 286 -9.64 11.41 -11.50
N TYR A 287 -9.93 11.48 -12.80
CA TYR A 287 -8.93 11.55 -13.85
C TYR A 287 -7.99 12.75 -13.66
N ARG A 288 -8.55 13.95 -13.43
CA ARG A 288 -7.74 15.16 -13.19
C ARG A 288 -6.86 15.01 -11.95
N ALA A 289 -7.37 14.41 -10.88
CA ALA A 289 -6.61 14.17 -9.66
C ALA A 289 -5.46 13.17 -9.89
N VAL A 290 -5.74 12.01 -10.49
CA VAL A 290 -4.74 10.96 -10.75
C VAL A 290 -3.67 11.45 -11.74
N ALA A 291 -4.07 12.15 -12.81
CA ALA A 291 -3.14 12.77 -13.75
C ALA A 291 -2.31 13.88 -13.08
N GLY A 292 -2.95 14.70 -12.24
CA GLY A 292 -2.28 15.73 -11.44
C GLY A 292 -1.21 15.13 -10.54
N ILE A 293 -1.54 14.09 -9.75
CA ILE A 293 -0.58 13.38 -8.90
C ILE A 293 0.57 12.83 -9.73
N ALA A 294 0.27 12.13 -10.83
CA ALA A 294 1.31 11.55 -11.69
C ALA A 294 2.29 12.61 -12.19
N LEU A 295 1.80 13.76 -12.64
CA LEU A 295 2.62 14.84 -13.20
C LEU A 295 3.34 15.72 -12.16
N HIS A 296 2.95 15.67 -10.88
CA HIS A 296 3.61 16.43 -9.80
C HIS A 296 4.71 15.63 -9.09
N LEU A 297 4.93 14.36 -9.45
CA LEU A 297 6.07 13.61 -8.93
C LEU A 297 7.38 14.17 -9.48
N ASP A 298 8.40 14.26 -8.63
CA ASP A 298 9.74 14.67 -9.04
C ASP A 298 10.25 13.77 -10.18
N GLY A 299 10.98 14.38 -11.12
CA GLY A 299 11.50 13.66 -12.29
C GLY A 299 10.45 13.29 -13.35
N THR A 300 9.19 13.73 -13.21
CA THR A 300 8.14 13.46 -14.20
C THR A 300 8.02 14.55 -15.26
N THR A 301 7.87 14.16 -16.53
CA THR A 301 7.55 15.08 -17.64
C THR A 301 6.42 14.54 -18.50
N THR A 302 5.61 15.43 -19.09
CA THR A 302 4.53 15.03 -20.01
C THR A 302 5.11 14.50 -21.31
N MET A 303 4.48 13.46 -21.87
CA MET A 303 4.83 12.94 -23.19
C MET A 303 3.58 12.72 -24.05
N PRO A 304 3.69 12.84 -25.38
CA PRO A 304 2.59 12.51 -26.28
C PRO A 304 2.30 11.01 -26.22
N ILE A 305 1.02 10.65 -26.23
CA ILE A 305 0.54 9.27 -26.34
C ILE A 305 -0.59 9.20 -27.36
N THR A 306 -0.83 8.01 -27.89
CA THR A 306 -2.00 7.77 -28.75
C THR A 306 -3.27 7.96 -27.91
N PRO A 307 -4.26 8.74 -28.38
CA PRO A 307 -5.53 8.88 -27.68
C PRO A 307 -6.33 7.58 -27.81
N VAL A 308 -6.33 6.77 -26.76
CA VAL A 308 -7.00 5.46 -26.74
C VAL A 308 -8.30 5.44 -25.93
N ALA A 309 -8.60 6.52 -25.22
CA ALA A 309 -9.73 6.61 -24.29
C ALA A 309 -10.39 8.01 -24.34
N ASP A 310 -11.48 8.21 -23.58
CA ASP A 310 -12.18 9.51 -23.53
C ASP A 310 -11.26 10.66 -23.13
N GLN A 311 -10.31 10.35 -22.23
CA GLN A 311 -9.22 11.24 -21.83
C GLN A 311 -7.93 10.42 -21.67
N SER A 312 -6.79 10.99 -22.04
CA SER A 312 -5.49 10.32 -21.96
C SER A 312 -4.39 11.36 -21.72
N THR A 313 -3.53 11.12 -20.72
CA THR A 313 -2.35 11.95 -20.43
C THR A 313 -1.14 11.02 -20.26
N GLY A 314 -0.12 11.19 -21.10
CA GLY A 314 1.13 10.44 -21.03
C GLY A 314 2.19 11.16 -20.20
N PHE A 315 3.06 10.39 -19.55
CA PHE A 315 4.20 10.90 -18.81
C PHE A 315 5.41 9.97 -18.90
N THR A 316 6.61 10.54 -18.73
CA THR A 316 7.84 9.82 -18.38
C THR A 316 8.23 10.19 -16.96
N ALA A 317 8.81 9.27 -16.21
CA ALA A 317 9.34 9.52 -14.88
C ALA A 317 10.74 8.92 -14.76
N GLN A 318 11.62 9.64 -14.06
CA GLN A 318 12.96 9.21 -13.72
C GLN A 318 13.12 9.18 -12.19
N ASP A 319 13.54 8.04 -11.65
CA ASP A 319 13.85 7.86 -10.23
C ASP A 319 15.33 7.48 -10.08
N ASP A 320 16.09 8.29 -9.34
CA ASP A 320 17.48 7.99 -9.02
C ASP A 320 17.55 7.31 -7.64
N SER A 321 17.52 5.97 -7.64
CA SER A 321 17.48 5.15 -6.44
C SER A 321 18.74 4.27 -6.32
N ALA A 322 19.39 4.29 -5.16
CA ALA A 322 20.59 3.51 -4.86
C ALA A 322 21.75 3.65 -5.87
N GLY A 323 21.88 4.82 -6.50
CA GLY A 323 22.93 5.09 -7.50
C GLY A 323 22.62 4.55 -8.90
N HIS A 324 21.39 4.07 -9.12
CA HIS A 324 20.88 3.67 -10.42
C HIS A 324 19.70 4.56 -10.82
N THR A 325 19.67 4.95 -12.09
CA THR A 325 18.53 5.65 -12.67
C THR A 325 17.54 4.62 -13.19
N VAL A 326 16.29 4.70 -12.72
CA VAL A 326 15.16 3.91 -13.19
C VAL A 326 14.28 4.79 -14.07
N LEU A 327 13.99 4.30 -15.28
CA LEU A 327 13.13 4.97 -16.25
C LEU A 327 11.76 4.31 -16.27
N THR A 328 10.72 5.13 -16.30
CA THR A 328 9.32 4.70 -16.40
C THR A 328 8.61 5.55 -17.43
N GLU A 329 7.84 4.92 -18.30
CA GLU A 329 6.82 5.57 -19.11
C GLU A 329 5.44 5.20 -18.56
N GLY A 330 4.48 6.10 -18.66
CA GLY A 330 3.14 5.79 -18.20
C GLY A 330 2.08 6.69 -18.79
N ALA A 331 0.84 6.35 -18.50
CA ALA A 331 -0.29 7.19 -18.84
C ALA A 331 -1.42 7.05 -17.82
N VAL A 332 -2.21 8.11 -17.72
CA VAL A 332 -3.51 8.11 -17.05
C VAL A 332 -4.58 8.20 -18.14
N ILE A 333 -5.57 7.31 -18.08
CA ILE A 333 -6.69 7.23 -19.03
C ILE A 333 -8.03 7.25 -18.30
N ARG A 334 -9.08 7.73 -18.97
CA ARG A 334 -10.48 7.61 -18.53
C ARG A 334 -11.34 6.96 -19.62
N VAL A 335 -12.09 5.93 -19.25
CA VAL A 335 -13.09 5.26 -20.08
C VAL A 335 -14.40 5.25 -19.31
N GLY A 336 -15.37 6.08 -19.71
CA GLY A 336 -16.64 6.23 -18.98
C GLY A 336 -16.43 6.56 -17.50
N THR A 337 -16.93 5.69 -16.63
CA THR A 337 -16.79 5.75 -15.16
C THR A 337 -15.50 5.09 -14.60
N ILE A 338 -14.55 4.68 -15.45
CA ILE A 338 -13.27 4.07 -15.04
C ILE A 338 -12.13 5.04 -15.32
N VAL A 339 -11.25 5.20 -14.35
CA VAL A 339 -9.94 5.85 -14.50
C VAL A 339 -8.87 4.80 -14.29
N ALA A 340 -7.81 4.83 -15.08
CA ALA A 340 -6.67 3.94 -14.88
C ALA A 340 -5.35 4.67 -15.06
N ARG A 341 -4.33 4.25 -14.30
CA ARG A 341 -2.93 4.61 -14.50
C ARG A 341 -2.17 3.35 -14.87
N VAL A 342 -1.47 3.38 -15.99
CA VAL A 342 -0.50 2.35 -16.38
C VAL A 342 0.89 2.97 -16.29
N ALA A 343 1.80 2.30 -15.61
CA ALA A 343 3.23 2.64 -15.60
C ALA A 343 4.00 1.41 -16.10
N TYR A 344 4.98 1.62 -16.97
CA TYR A 344 5.76 0.60 -17.64
C TYR A 344 7.24 1.00 -17.65
N GLY A 345 8.13 0.07 -17.31
CA GLY A 345 9.56 0.31 -17.18
C GLY A 345 10.09 -0.36 -15.93
N GLY A 346 10.96 0.32 -15.18
CA GLY A 346 11.52 -0.24 -13.93
C GLY A 346 12.99 -0.65 -14.02
N SER A 347 13.66 -0.37 -15.14
CA SER A 347 15.10 -0.54 -15.29
C SER A 347 15.75 0.76 -15.80
N SER A 348 17.07 0.71 -16.02
CA SER A 348 17.83 1.82 -16.61
C SER A 348 17.69 1.91 -18.13
N GLN A 349 17.04 0.92 -18.76
CA GLN A 349 16.75 0.94 -20.19
C GLN A 349 15.52 1.80 -20.46
N GLN A 350 15.52 2.49 -21.61
CA GLN A 350 14.36 3.25 -22.04
C GLN A 350 13.19 2.28 -22.32
N PRO A 351 12.01 2.46 -21.69
CA PRO A 351 10.85 1.63 -22.00
C PRO A 351 10.41 1.79 -23.45
N ASP A 352 9.95 0.70 -24.08
CA ASP A 352 9.35 0.76 -25.41
C ASP A 352 7.92 1.34 -25.35
N THR A 353 7.76 2.55 -25.88
CA THR A 353 6.45 3.24 -25.95
C THR A 353 5.39 2.45 -26.72
N GLN A 354 5.76 1.56 -27.65
CA GLN A 354 4.79 0.70 -28.34
C GLN A 354 4.15 -0.28 -27.37
N VAL A 355 4.93 -0.83 -26.44
CA VAL A 355 4.43 -1.73 -25.39
C VAL A 355 3.43 -0.98 -24.50
N LEU A 356 3.77 0.23 -24.05
CA LEU A 356 2.84 1.05 -23.26
C LEU A 356 1.52 1.29 -24.01
N ASN A 357 1.55 1.63 -25.30
CA ASN A 357 0.33 1.85 -26.09
C ASN A 357 -0.51 0.57 -26.21
N ALA A 358 0.11 -0.60 -26.37
CA ALA A 358 -0.60 -1.88 -26.41
C ALA A 358 -1.26 -2.20 -25.05
N LEU A 359 -0.55 -1.95 -23.94
CA LEU A 359 -1.11 -2.10 -22.58
C LEU A 359 -2.32 -1.19 -22.35
N LEU A 360 -2.23 0.06 -22.79
CA LEU A 360 -3.32 1.04 -22.65
C LEU A 360 -4.53 0.68 -23.51
N THR A 361 -4.31 0.22 -24.74
CA THR A 361 -5.38 -0.22 -25.65
C THR A 361 -6.15 -1.40 -25.06
N MET A 362 -5.41 -2.44 -24.63
CA MET A 362 -5.99 -3.59 -23.94
C MET A 362 -6.84 -3.14 -22.74
N LEU A 363 -6.28 -2.31 -21.84
CA LEU A 363 -7.00 -1.90 -20.63
C LEU A 363 -8.25 -1.08 -20.95
N THR A 364 -8.19 -0.24 -21.98
CA THR A 364 -9.34 0.53 -22.46
C THR A 364 -10.46 -0.39 -22.96
N GLU A 365 -10.12 -1.39 -23.78
CA GLU A 365 -11.08 -2.37 -24.27
C GLU A 365 -11.70 -3.19 -23.14
N ARG A 366 -10.89 -3.64 -22.16
CA ARG A 366 -11.37 -4.35 -20.97
C ARG A 366 -12.33 -3.50 -20.15
N ALA A 367 -12.01 -2.22 -19.92
CA ALA A 367 -12.89 -1.29 -19.21
C ALA A 367 -14.22 -1.07 -19.95
N GLY A 368 -14.19 -0.89 -21.27
CA GLY A 368 -15.39 -0.74 -22.10
C GLY A 368 -16.25 -2.01 -22.11
N GLN A 369 -15.63 -3.20 -22.21
CA GLN A 369 -16.32 -4.49 -22.07
C GLN A 369 -17.01 -4.57 -20.71
N ALA A 370 -16.30 -4.26 -19.63
CA ALA A 370 -16.84 -4.30 -18.28
C ALA A 370 -18.04 -3.35 -18.09
N GLN A 371 -17.96 -2.10 -18.54
CA GLN A 371 -19.05 -1.13 -18.45
C GLN A 371 -20.29 -1.54 -19.26
N SER A 372 -20.09 -2.23 -20.38
CA SER A 372 -21.17 -2.81 -21.19
C SER A 372 -21.78 -4.08 -20.59
N GLY A 373 -21.34 -4.51 -19.39
CA GLY A 373 -21.80 -5.73 -18.73
C GLY A 373 -21.25 -7.02 -19.33
N ARG A 374 -20.22 -6.94 -20.20
CA ARG A 374 -19.52 -8.10 -20.76
C ARG A 374 -18.32 -8.45 -19.90
N THR A 375 -17.97 -9.73 -19.87
CA THR A 375 -16.71 -10.19 -19.28
C THR A 375 -15.53 -9.65 -20.11
N PRO A 376 -14.57 -8.96 -19.48
CA PRO A 376 -13.36 -8.51 -20.15
C PRO A 376 -12.52 -9.67 -20.71
N THR A 377 -12.12 -9.58 -21.97
CA THR A 377 -11.32 -10.62 -22.67
C THR A 377 -10.20 -10.04 -23.55
N ALA A 378 -10.08 -8.73 -23.66
CA ALA A 378 -9.04 -8.13 -24.49
C ALA A 378 -7.63 -8.47 -23.97
N THR A 379 -6.72 -8.73 -24.91
CA THR A 379 -5.32 -9.09 -24.68
C THR A 379 -4.40 -8.09 -25.36
N THR A 380 -3.15 -8.00 -24.92
CA THR A 380 -2.13 -7.20 -25.61
C THR A 380 -1.85 -7.76 -26.99
N GLN A 381 -1.70 -6.89 -27.99
CA GLN A 381 -1.18 -7.22 -29.30
C GLN A 381 0.16 -6.47 -29.44
N LEU A 382 1.27 -7.20 -29.30
CA LEU A 382 2.62 -6.69 -29.53
C LEU A 382 3.17 -7.18 -30.88
#